data_AF-A0A251QZJ7-F1
#
_entry.id   AF-A0A251QZJ7-F1
#
_cell.length_a   1.000
_cell.length_b   1.000
_cell.length_c   1.000
_cell.angle_alpha   90.00
_cell.angle_beta   90.00
_cell.angle_gamma   90.00
#
_symmetry.space_group_name_H-M   'P 1'
#
loop_
_entity.id
_entity.type
_entity.pdbx_description
1 polymer ?
#
loop_
_entity_poly.entity_id
_entity_poly.type
_entity_poly.pdbx_seq_one_letter_code
_entity_poly.pdbx_strand_id
1 'polypeptide(L)'
;MPEFRLINSCNGLLCFGANEGFLLFVCNPVLGEYITIPPANRNDKWLIVGLGFCIGTNVYKVFQLNNPDTEAEIYTIGAGGAWRSIGPPPPGDFNNLLFNNFLHGAVHWIPYGGRSTSSQVIQSFDFEREQFRPLSLPSLLAKNEFLYSLTLEVLGGNKIEFLF
;
A
#
# COMPACT_ATOMS: atom_id res chain seq x y z
N MET A 1 10.38 20.60 -11.31
CA MET A 1 10.07 20.30 -9.90
C MET A 1 9.76 18.82 -9.82
N PRO A 2 10.18 18.10 -8.77
CA PRO A 2 9.79 16.71 -8.60
C PRO A 2 8.26 16.62 -8.55
N GLU A 3 7.70 15.73 -9.36
CA GLU A 3 6.27 15.45 -9.36
C GLU A 3 5.98 14.44 -8.26
N PHE A 4 5.06 14.80 -7.37
CA PHE A 4 4.64 13.97 -6.25
C PHE A 4 3.25 13.42 -6.51
N ARG A 5 3.07 12.13 -6.25
CA ARG A 5 1.76 11.47 -6.32
C ARG A 5 1.25 11.16 -4.92
N LEU A 6 -0.04 11.35 -4.71
CA LEU A 6 -0.72 10.84 -3.52
C LEU A 6 -0.71 9.31 -3.59
N ILE A 7 -0.23 8.66 -2.54
CA ILE A 7 -0.23 7.21 -2.40
C ILE A 7 -1.54 6.77 -1.78
N ASN A 8 -1.82 7.26 -0.57
CA ASN A 8 -2.96 6.85 0.21
C ASN A 8 -3.20 7.84 1.35
N SER A 9 -4.33 7.70 2.03
CA SER A 9 -4.60 8.41 3.29
C SER A 9 -4.89 7.42 4.41
N CYS A 10 -4.51 7.79 5.63
CA CYS A 10 -4.70 6.98 6.83
C CYS A 10 -4.99 7.92 8.01
N ASN A 11 -6.18 7.80 8.61
CA ASN A 11 -6.60 8.59 9.77
C ASN A 11 -6.41 10.12 9.60
N GLY A 12 -6.65 10.64 8.40
CA GLY A 12 -6.49 12.06 8.08
C GLY A 12 -5.07 12.50 7.72
N LEU A 13 -4.07 11.62 7.86
CA LEU A 13 -2.72 11.83 7.31
C LEU A 13 -2.67 11.42 5.84
N LEU A 14 -1.88 12.16 5.06
CA LEU A 14 -1.66 11.91 3.64
C LEU A 14 -0.24 11.40 3.42
N CYS A 15 -0.09 10.32 2.64
CA CYS A 15 1.21 9.81 2.23
C CYS A 15 1.46 10.15 0.75
N PHE A 16 2.62 10.73 0.47
CA PHE A 16 3.03 11.10 -0.87
C PHE A 16 4.36 10.45 -1.24
N GLY A 17 4.51 10.13 -2.52
CA GLY A 17 5.76 9.61 -3.08
C GLY A 17 6.20 10.39 -4.31
N ALA A 18 7.52 10.59 -4.46
CA ALA A 18 8.08 11.15 -5.68
C ALA A 18 8.03 10.12 -6.83
N ASN A 19 7.80 10.59 -8.06
CA ASN A 19 7.78 9.73 -9.27
C ASN A 19 9.09 8.96 -9.50
N GLU A 20 10.20 9.43 -8.93
CA GLU A 20 11.49 8.73 -8.99
C GLU A 20 11.56 7.50 -8.07
N GLY A 21 10.61 7.33 -7.14
CA GLY A 21 10.50 6.14 -6.30
C GLY A 21 11.43 6.13 -5.08
N PHE A 22 11.98 7.27 -4.68
CA PHE A 22 12.99 7.35 -3.59
C PHE A 22 12.54 8.14 -2.36
N LEU A 23 11.67 9.14 -2.55
CA LEU A 23 11.28 10.06 -1.49
C LEU A 23 9.82 9.83 -1.12
N LEU A 24 9.59 9.67 0.17
CA LEU A 24 8.28 9.53 0.78
C LEU A 24 8.12 10.57 1.89
N PHE A 25 6.94 11.16 1.98
CA PHE A 25 6.59 12.02 3.10
C PHE A 25 5.17 11.76 3.56
N VAL A 26 4.96 11.96 4.85
CA VAL A 26 3.65 11.89 5.49
C VAL A 26 3.30 13.28 5.99
N CYS A 27 2.13 13.76 5.59
CA CYS A 27 1.66 15.10 5.86
C CYS A 27 0.38 15.05 6.70
N ASN A 28 0.30 15.92 7.70
CA ASN A 28 -0.94 16.32 8.33
C ASN A 28 -1.42 17.63 7.67
N PRO A 29 -2.40 17.57 6.74
CA PRO A 29 -2.83 18.75 6.00
C PRO A 29 -3.56 19.78 6.88
N VAL A 30 -4.11 19.37 8.03
CA VAL A 30 -4.82 20.27 8.95
C VAL A 30 -3.84 21.13 9.73
N LEU A 31 -2.72 20.54 10.16
CA LEU A 31 -1.68 21.24 10.90
C LEU A 31 -0.63 21.89 9.98
N GLY A 32 -0.60 21.53 8.70
CA GLY A 32 0.46 21.96 7.77
C GLY A 32 1.83 21.35 8.09
N GLU A 33 1.85 20.26 8.87
CA GLU A 33 3.06 19.58 9.32
C GLU A 33 3.35 18.39 8.41
N TYR A 34 4.63 18.08 8.21
CA TYR A 34 5.03 16.89 7.48
C TYR A 34 6.31 16.30 8.05
N ILE A 35 6.50 15.02 7.78
CA ILE A 35 7.76 14.32 8.02
C ILE A 35 8.23 13.69 6.71
N THR A 36 9.54 13.69 6.51
CA THR A 36 10.18 12.91 5.45
C THR A 36 10.51 11.54 6.01
N ILE A 37 10.12 10.49 5.29
CA ILE A 37 10.51 9.13 5.62
C ILE A 37 11.91 8.93 5.03
N PRO A 38 12.89 8.47 5.84
CA PRO A 38 14.23 8.20 5.32
C PRO A 38 14.14 7.14 4.21
N PRO A 39 14.96 7.22 3.16
CA PRO A 39 15.02 6.14 2.18
C PRO A 39 15.44 4.85 2.89
N ALA A 40 14.91 3.71 2.43
CA ALA A 40 15.50 2.44 2.83
C ALA A 40 16.94 2.35 2.32
N ASN A 41 17.76 1.49 2.93
CA ASN A 41 19.18 1.33 2.59
C ASN A 41 19.44 0.88 1.13
N ARG A 42 18.39 0.65 0.35
CA ARG A 42 18.46 0.23 -1.05
C ARG A 42 18.12 1.43 -1.94
N ASN A 43 18.94 1.66 -2.96
CA ASN A 43 18.65 2.64 -4.03
C ASN A 43 17.57 2.10 -5.00
N ASP A 44 16.62 1.36 -4.46
CA ASP A 44 15.60 0.65 -5.21
C ASP A 44 14.33 1.48 -5.26
N LYS A 45 13.65 1.42 -6.40
CA LYS A 45 12.34 2.06 -6.52
C LYS A 45 11.31 1.15 -5.86
N TRP A 46 10.44 1.72 -5.04
CA TRP A 46 9.29 0.98 -4.51
C TRP A 46 8.23 0.73 -5.62
N LEU A 47 7.72 -0.50 -5.69
CA LEU A 47 6.59 -0.92 -6.54
C LEU A 47 5.27 -0.59 -5.87
N ILE A 48 5.15 -0.99 -4.60
CA ILE A 48 4.01 -0.75 -3.72
C ILE A 48 4.49 0.04 -2.53
N VAL A 49 3.71 1.02 -2.11
CA VAL A 49 3.94 1.74 -0.86
C VAL A 49 2.60 2.08 -0.24
N GLY A 50 2.54 2.16 1.08
CA GLY A 50 1.34 2.57 1.80
C GLY A 50 1.65 2.99 3.22
N LEU A 51 0.96 4.03 3.67
CA LEU A 51 0.87 4.43 5.07
C LEU A 51 -0.27 3.66 5.74
N GLY A 52 0.02 3.08 6.89
CA GLY A 52 -0.98 2.41 7.72
C GLY A 52 -0.82 2.75 9.20
N PHE A 53 -1.83 2.40 9.97
CA PHE A 53 -1.87 2.59 11.41
C PHE A 53 -2.06 1.24 12.09
N CYS A 54 -1.17 0.91 13.02
CA CYS A 54 -1.26 -0.28 13.85
C CYS A 54 -1.97 0.09 15.15
N ILE A 55 -3.14 -0.49 15.36
CA ILE A 55 -4.01 -0.18 16.51
C ILE A 55 -3.38 -0.73 17.79
N GLY A 56 -2.87 -1.96 17.79
CA GLY A 56 -2.34 -2.60 18.99
C GLY A 56 -1.08 -1.93 19.54
N THR A 57 -0.29 -1.27 18.68
CA THR A 57 0.90 -0.52 19.10
C THR A 57 0.70 1.00 19.06
N ASN A 58 -0.45 1.49 18.57
CA ASN A 58 -0.80 2.90 18.45
C ASN A 58 0.27 3.73 17.69
N VAL A 59 0.83 3.17 16.61
CA VAL A 59 1.85 3.83 15.79
C VAL A 59 1.50 3.78 14.30
N TYR A 60 1.91 4.82 13.59
CA TYR A 60 1.90 4.82 12.13
C TYR A 60 3.12 4.08 11.59
N LYS A 61 2.91 3.38 10.48
CA LYS A 61 3.95 2.64 9.79
C LYS A 61 3.83 2.87 8.28
N VAL A 62 4.96 2.83 7.60
CA VAL A 62 5.04 2.87 6.13
C VAL A 62 5.49 1.51 5.66
N PHE A 63 4.66 0.85 4.86
CA PHE A 63 5.01 -0.36 4.14
C PHE A 63 5.55 0.00 2.77
N GLN A 64 6.58 -0.69 2.31
CA GLN A 64 6.99 -0.67 0.92
C GLN A 64 7.39 -2.05 0.42
N LEU A 65 7.27 -2.24 -0.90
CA LEU A 65 7.81 -3.37 -1.62
C LEU A 65 8.77 -2.86 -2.69
N ASN A 66 10.01 -3.33 -2.68
CA ASN A 66 11.07 -2.82 -3.56
C ASN A 66 11.15 -3.58 -4.91
N ASN A 67 11.72 -2.92 -5.93
CA ASN A 67 12.10 -3.49 -7.24
C ASN A 67 13.62 -3.36 -7.42
N PRO A 68 14.37 -4.37 -7.91
CA PRO A 68 13.97 -5.69 -8.41
C PRO A 68 13.98 -6.81 -7.36
N ASP A 69 14.63 -6.55 -6.23
CA ASP A 69 14.76 -7.51 -5.13
C ASP A 69 13.52 -7.41 -4.25
N THR A 70 12.39 -7.93 -4.74
CA THR A 70 11.06 -7.87 -4.11
C THR A 70 11.09 -8.38 -2.67
N GLU A 71 11.49 -7.50 -1.78
CA GLU A 71 11.60 -7.60 -0.35
C GLU A 71 10.62 -6.58 0.19
N ALA A 72 9.75 -7.00 1.09
CA ALA A 72 8.91 -6.07 1.81
C ALA A 72 9.64 -5.52 3.01
N GLU A 73 9.48 -4.23 3.22
CA GLU A 73 10.03 -3.53 4.35
C GLU A 73 8.94 -2.69 5.01
N ILE A 74 9.12 -2.47 6.31
CA ILE A 74 8.25 -1.60 7.08
C ILE A 74 9.07 -0.61 7.89
N TYR A 75 8.61 0.63 7.91
CA TYR A 75 9.18 1.71 8.70
C TYR A 75 8.17 2.11 9.78
N THR A 76 8.58 2.11 11.05
CA THR A 76 7.75 2.66 12.12
C THR A 76 8.04 4.14 12.29
N ILE A 77 7.00 4.97 12.21
CA ILE A 77 7.13 6.42 12.41
C ILE A 77 7.21 6.73 13.90
N GLY A 78 8.23 7.49 14.31
CA GLY A 78 8.40 7.95 15.68
C GLY A 78 9.85 7.91 16.15
N ALA A 79 10.05 8.06 17.46
CA ALA A 79 11.37 8.00 18.08
C ALA A 79 12.01 6.61 17.85
N GLY A 80 13.21 6.58 17.28
CA GLY A 80 13.89 5.32 16.92
C GLY A 80 13.37 4.65 15.64
N GLY A 81 12.62 5.38 14.81
CA GLY A 81 12.09 4.86 13.55
C GLY A 81 13.19 4.33 12.63
N ALA A 82 13.07 3.06 12.25
CA ALA A 82 13.99 2.37 11.38
C ALA A 82 13.22 1.48 10.40
N TRP A 83 13.80 1.30 9.21
CA TRP A 83 13.35 0.28 8.28
C TRP A 83 13.74 -1.09 8.80
N ARG A 84 12.82 -2.04 8.65
CA ARG A 84 13.11 -3.46 8.88
C ARG A 84 12.48 -4.30 7.78
N SER A 85 13.15 -5.39 7.46
CA SER A 85 12.67 -6.41 6.54
C SER A 85 11.47 -7.17 7.12
N ILE A 86 10.52 -7.49 6.25
CA ILE A 86 9.38 -8.39 6.45
C ILE A 86 9.62 -9.73 5.76
N GLY A 87 10.49 -9.77 4.75
CA GLY A 87 10.74 -10.91 3.88
C GLY A 87 10.17 -10.70 2.47
N PRO A 88 10.31 -11.71 1.60
CA PRO A 88 9.77 -11.66 0.25
C PRO A 88 8.23 -11.69 0.25
N PRO A 89 7.57 -10.99 -0.67
CA PRO A 89 6.12 -11.08 -0.84
C PRO A 89 5.71 -12.42 -1.47
N PRO A 90 4.42 -12.78 -1.42
CA PRO A 90 3.88 -13.86 -2.23
C PRO A 90 4.13 -13.62 -3.73
N PRO A 91 4.28 -14.67 -4.55
CA PRO A 91 4.42 -14.52 -6.00
C PRO A 91 3.23 -13.77 -6.61
N GLY A 92 3.50 -12.84 -7.51
CA GLY A 92 2.46 -12.12 -8.25
C GLY A 92 2.99 -10.89 -8.98
N ASP A 93 2.10 -10.24 -9.73
CA ASP A 93 2.37 -8.91 -10.29
C ASP A 93 2.03 -7.84 -9.24
N PHE A 94 2.83 -6.78 -9.21
CA PHE A 94 2.71 -5.71 -8.22
C PHE A 94 2.48 -4.37 -8.90
N ASN A 95 1.26 -3.85 -8.78
CA ASN A 95 0.92 -2.50 -9.24
C ASN A 95 0.13 -1.78 -8.17
N ASN A 96 0.50 -0.53 -7.89
CA ASN A 96 -0.29 0.31 -6.98
C ASN A 96 -1.66 0.61 -7.61
N LEU A 97 -2.69 0.65 -6.77
CA LEU A 97 -4.00 1.17 -7.18
C LEU A 97 -3.91 2.69 -7.42
N LEU A 98 -4.73 3.19 -8.33
CA LEU A 98 -4.79 4.63 -8.67
C LEU A 98 -5.59 5.46 -7.65
N PHE A 99 -6.07 4.83 -6.60
CA PHE A 99 -6.91 5.42 -5.55
C PHE A 99 -6.41 4.93 -4.17
N ASN A 100 -6.98 5.50 -3.10
CA ASN A 100 -6.59 5.14 -1.74
C ASN A 100 -6.68 3.63 -1.51
N ASN A 101 -5.52 3.01 -1.29
CA ASN A 101 -5.39 1.57 -1.18
C ASN A 101 -5.40 1.07 0.27
N PHE A 102 -5.51 1.97 1.26
CA PHE A 102 -5.58 1.61 2.68
C PHE A 102 -7.03 1.48 3.15
N LEU A 103 -7.39 0.28 3.63
CA LEU A 103 -8.71 -0.02 4.19
C LEU A 103 -8.59 -1.06 5.31
N HIS A 104 -9.36 -0.91 6.38
CA HIS A 104 -9.42 -1.87 7.50
C HIS A 104 -8.03 -2.31 8.04
N GLY A 105 -7.10 -1.36 8.15
CA GLY A 105 -5.76 -1.64 8.68
C GLY A 105 -4.81 -2.35 7.71
N ALA A 106 -5.17 -2.46 6.43
CA ALA A 106 -4.34 -3.08 5.41
C ALA A 106 -4.23 -2.22 4.14
N VAL A 107 -3.08 -2.30 3.47
CA VAL A 107 -2.90 -1.76 2.11
C VAL A 107 -3.18 -2.84 1.08
N HIS A 108 -3.91 -2.52 0.01
CA HIS A 108 -4.41 -3.46 -0.99
C HIS A 108 -3.86 -3.17 -2.39
N TRP A 109 -3.66 -4.19 -3.20
CA TRP A 109 -3.34 -4.04 -4.62
C TRP A 109 -3.87 -5.20 -5.45
N ILE A 110 -4.00 -4.98 -6.74
CA ILE A 110 -4.44 -5.99 -7.70
C ILE A 110 -3.30 -6.25 -8.70
N PRO A 111 -2.89 -7.51 -8.87
CA PRO A 111 -1.94 -7.88 -9.92
C PRO A 111 -2.49 -7.50 -11.31
N TYR A 112 -1.67 -6.88 -12.17
CA TYR A 112 -2.03 -6.59 -13.56
C TYR A 112 -1.06 -7.32 -14.49
N GLY A 113 -1.53 -8.34 -15.21
CA GLY A 113 -0.69 -9.09 -16.14
C GLY A 113 -1.33 -10.35 -16.71
N GLY A 114 -1.60 -10.36 -18.02
CA GLY A 114 -2.19 -11.47 -18.78
C GLY A 114 -1.28 -12.69 -19.00
N ARG A 115 -0.32 -12.98 -18.09
CA ARG A 115 0.59 -14.14 -18.22
C ARG A 115 0.20 -15.34 -17.37
N SER A 116 -0.65 -15.17 -16.36
CA SER A 116 -1.19 -16.30 -15.62
C SER A 116 -2.66 -16.08 -15.27
N THR A 117 -3.52 -16.96 -15.75
CA THR A 117 -4.94 -17.05 -15.38
C THR A 117 -5.16 -17.56 -13.96
N SER A 118 -4.09 -17.87 -13.23
CA SER A 118 -4.14 -18.45 -11.89
C SER A 118 -4.13 -17.36 -10.82
N SER A 119 -5.33 -16.98 -10.40
CA SER A 119 -5.67 -16.14 -9.25
C SER A 119 -5.65 -14.63 -9.49
N GLN A 120 -6.76 -14.12 -10.03
CA GLN A 120 -7.14 -12.74 -9.75
C GLN A 120 -7.55 -12.66 -8.27
N VAL A 121 -6.59 -12.48 -7.38
CA VAL A 121 -6.82 -12.23 -5.96
C VAL A 121 -6.33 -10.84 -5.63
N ILE A 122 -7.08 -10.12 -4.79
CA ILE A 122 -6.56 -8.88 -4.21
C ILE A 122 -5.49 -9.29 -3.23
N GLN A 123 -4.30 -8.74 -3.39
CA GLN A 123 -3.24 -8.89 -2.42
C GLN A 123 -3.36 -7.76 -1.41
N SER A 124 -3.06 -8.05 -0.15
CA SER A 124 -2.99 -7.02 0.87
C SER A 124 -1.85 -7.25 1.85
N PHE A 125 -1.46 -6.19 2.55
CA PHE A 125 -0.55 -6.23 3.67
C PHE A 125 -1.21 -5.60 4.90
N ASP A 126 -1.39 -6.40 5.95
CA ASP A 126 -2.02 -5.99 7.21
C ASP A 126 -0.97 -5.39 8.15
N PHE A 127 -1.19 -4.15 8.60
CA PHE A 127 -0.22 -3.42 9.45
C PHE A 127 -0.20 -3.85 10.92
N GLU A 128 -1.25 -4.52 11.37
CA GLU A 128 -1.38 -5.02 12.74
C GLU A 128 -0.57 -6.30 12.93
N ARG A 129 -0.73 -7.25 12.00
CA ARG A 129 -0.01 -8.53 12.01
C ARG A 129 1.27 -8.52 11.20
N GLU A 130 1.45 -7.49 10.37
CA GLU A 130 2.60 -7.31 9.49
C GLU A 130 2.77 -8.51 8.56
N GLN A 131 1.66 -8.94 7.98
CA GLN A 131 1.54 -10.15 7.16
C GLN A 131 0.77 -9.86 5.88
N PHE A 132 1.18 -10.54 4.81
CA PHE A 132 0.43 -10.57 3.57
C PHE A 132 -0.85 -11.37 3.74
N ARG A 133 -1.95 -10.90 3.15
CA ARG A 133 -3.22 -11.61 3.10
C ARG A 133 -3.82 -11.55 1.70
N PRO A 134 -3.97 -12.68 1.01
CA PRO A 134 -4.76 -12.72 -0.20
C PRO A 134 -6.25 -12.63 0.17
N LEU A 135 -6.99 -11.84 -0.59
CA LEU A 135 -8.44 -11.76 -0.53
C LEU A 135 -9.02 -12.21 -1.88
N SER A 136 -10.06 -13.03 -1.82
CA SER A 136 -10.76 -13.47 -3.03
C SER A 136 -11.38 -12.28 -3.74
N LEU A 137 -11.18 -12.16 -5.05
CA LEU A 137 -11.96 -11.21 -5.85
C LEU A 137 -13.45 -11.59 -5.79
N PRO A 138 -14.35 -10.61 -5.65
CA PRO A 138 -15.74 -10.80 -6.01
C PRO A 138 -15.87 -11.40 -7.42
N SER A 139 -16.75 -12.39 -7.58
CA SER A 139 -16.93 -13.15 -8.83
C SER A 139 -17.31 -12.30 -10.06
N LEU A 140 -17.78 -11.07 -9.84
CA LEU A 140 -18.08 -10.09 -10.89
C LEU A 140 -16.82 -9.50 -11.53
N LEU A 141 -15.75 -9.30 -10.75
CA LEU A 141 -14.47 -8.76 -11.22
C LEU A 141 -13.66 -9.81 -12.00
N ALA A 142 -13.93 -11.10 -11.76
CA ALA A 142 -13.29 -12.22 -12.45
C ALA A 142 -13.53 -12.27 -13.98
N LYS A 143 -14.44 -11.45 -14.50
CA LYS A 143 -14.93 -11.49 -15.88
C LYS A 143 -14.60 -10.27 -16.74
N ASN A 144 -14.04 -9.19 -16.18
CA ASN A 144 -13.77 -7.95 -16.92
C ASN A 144 -12.28 -7.59 -16.92
N GLU A 145 -11.71 -7.45 -18.12
CA GLU A 145 -10.28 -7.13 -18.33
C GLU A 145 -9.93 -5.64 -18.22
N PHE A 146 -10.92 -4.76 -18.03
CA PHE A 146 -10.71 -3.30 -18.08
C PHE A 146 -11.39 -2.60 -16.91
N LEU A 147 -10.70 -2.54 -15.77
CA LEU A 147 -11.13 -1.81 -14.56
C LEU A 147 -10.52 -0.41 -14.55
N TYR A 148 -11.12 0.53 -15.28
CA TYR A 148 -10.65 1.93 -15.31
C TYR A 148 -11.23 2.81 -14.19
N SER A 149 -12.32 2.39 -13.54
CA SER A 149 -12.84 3.00 -12.32
C SER A 149 -13.05 1.91 -11.29
N LEU A 150 -12.19 1.88 -10.29
CA LEU A 150 -12.31 0.99 -9.15
C LEU A 150 -12.23 1.87 -7.92
N THR A 151 -13.21 1.76 -7.04
CA THR A 151 -13.20 2.42 -5.73
C THR A 151 -13.29 1.33 -4.66
N LEU A 152 -12.58 1.54 -3.54
CA LEU A 152 -12.53 0.59 -2.43
C LEU A 152 -13.28 1.20 -1.26
N GLU A 153 -14.42 0.61 -0.89
CA GLU A 153 -15.29 1.13 0.15
C GLU A 153 -15.71 0.05 1.16
N VAL A 154 -16.13 0.52 2.34
CA VAL A 154 -16.72 -0.32 3.39
C VAL A 154 -18.24 -0.20 3.29
N LEU A 155 -18.91 -1.31 2.99
CA LEU A 155 -20.36 -1.42 3.14
C LEU A 155 -20.64 -2.23 4.41
N GLY A 156 -21.68 -1.82 5.16
CA GLY A 156 -21.95 -2.23 6.55
C GLY A 156 -21.53 -3.65 6.93
N GLY A 157 -20.76 -3.77 8.02
CA GLY A 157 -20.44 -5.06 8.66
C GLY A 157 -19.18 -5.78 8.15
N ASN A 158 -18.06 -5.07 7.99
CA ASN A 158 -16.73 -5.62 7.67
C ASN A 158 -16.53 -6.15 6.24
N LYS A 159 -17.48 -5.91 5.33
CA LYS A 159 -17.31 -6.32 3.93
C LYS A 159 -16.59 -5.22 3.15
N ILE A 160 -15.47 -5.59 2.56
CA ILE A 160 -14.74 -4.77 1.60
C ILE A 160 -15.37 -5.06 0.23
N GLU A 161 -15.94 -4.04 -0.40
CA GLU A 161 -16.44 -4.13 -1.77
C GLU A 161 -15.70 -3.14 -2.67
N PHE A 162 -15.50 -3.59 -3.90
CA PHE A 162 -15.00 -2.79 -4.98
C PHE A 162 -16.20 -2.28 -5.77
N LEU A 163 -16.42 -0.98 -5.75
CA LEU A 163 -17.53 -0.33 -6.46
C LEU A 163 -17.01 0.30 -7.76
N PHE A 164 -17.85 0.27 -8.79
CA PHE A 164 -17.57 0.73 -10.16
C PHE A 164 -18.20 2.10 -10.44
#